data_AF-G8B1U3-F1
#
_entry.id   AF-G8B1U3-F1
#
_cell.length_a   1.000
_cell.length_b   1.000
_cell.length_c   1.000
_cell.angle_alpha   90.00
_cell.angle_beta   90.00
_cell.angle_gamma   90.00
#
_symmetry.space_group_name_H-M   'P 1'
#
loop_
_entity.id
_entity.type
_entity.pdbx_description
1 polymer ?
#
loop_
_entity_poly.entity_id
_entity_poly.type
_entity_poly.pdbx_seq_one_letter_code
_entity_poly.pdbx_strand_id
1 'polypeptide(L)'
;MKLLIFVISFFIVAAHSQPRSMDWKGCMEEIGVSKDDVKSTEWGDPKSRCVLACTFKKVGVINDGKVVFDVAFDITKGEAQDSSHDKYIEEKVNSCIEKAHQETNECDVSYVFMECMKTNNNTAKMANGTMSI
;
A
#
# COMPACT_ATOMS: atom_id res chain seq x y z
N MET A 1 -45.52 31.20 3.61
CA MET A 1 -46.14 29.87 3.83
C MET A 1 -45.66 28.97 2.70
N LYS A 2 -44.54 28.26 2.90
CA LYS A 2 -44.49 26.84 3.29
C LYS A 2 -45.02 25.93 2.17
N LEU A 3 -44.12 25.48 1.29
CA LEU A 3 -44.22 24.17 0.66
C LEU A 3 -42.84 23.51 0.69
N LEU A 4 -42.63 22.70 1.72
CA LEU A 4 -41.56 21.72 1.85
C LEU A 4 -41.99 20.48 1.06
N ILE A 5 -41.34 20.15 -0.05
CA ILE A 5 -41.34 18.78 -0.59
C ILE A 5 -39.94 18.45 -1.12
N PHE A 6 -39.15 17.82 -0.26
CA PHE A 6 -38.26 16.69 -0.51
C PHE A 6 -37.99 16.31 -1.98
N VAL A 7 -36.81 16.66 -2.46
CA VAL A 7 -36.01 15.79 -3.34
C VAL A 7 -34.66 15.68 -2.65
N ILE A 8 -34.61 14.92 -1.55
CA ILE A 8 -34.08 13.54 -1.57
C ILE A 8 -32.86 13.46 -2.49
N SER A 9 -31.71 13.73 -1.90
CA SER A 9 -30.61 12.77 -1.93
C SER A 9 -30.17 12.30 -3.33
N PHE A 10 -29.70 13.22 -4.17
CA PHE A 10 -28.67 12.90 -5.15
C PHE A 10 -27.29 13.34 -4.63
N PHE A 11 -26.99 13.03 -3.37
CA PHE A 11 -25.63 12.61 -3.05
C PHE A 11 -25.48 11.19 -3.57
N ILE A 12 -25.51 11.03 -4.90
CA ILE A 12 -24.75 9.95 -5.49
C ILE A 12 -23.31 10.38 -5.23
N VAL A 13 -22.80 10.00 -4.06
CA VAL A 13 -21.37 9.76 -3.90
C VAL A 13 -21.14 8.60 -4.85
N ALA A 14 -20.98 8.94 -6.13
CA ALA A 14 -20.35 8.05 -7.07
C ALA A 14 -18.98 7.86 -6.42
N ALA A 15 -18.79 6.69 -5.83
CA ALA A 15 -17.48 6.17 -5.52
C ALA A 15 -16.78 6.01 -6.87
N HIS A 16 -16.34 7.13 -7.44
CA HIS A 16 -15.45 7.15 -8.56
C HIS A 16 -14.18 6.53 -8.00
N SER A 17 -13.97 5.25 -8.31
CA SER A 17 -12.66 4.62 -8.22
C SER A 17 -11.74 5.38 -9.17
N GLN A 18 -11.23 6.53 -8.70
CA GLN A 18 -10.19 7.24 -9.43
C GLN A 18 -9.06 6.23 -9.64
N PRO A 19 -8.48 6.16 -10.86
CA PRO A 19 -7.33 5.30 -11.09
C PRO A 19 -6.25 5.70 -10.09
N ARG A 20 -5.96 4.82 -9.13
CA ARG A 20 -4.88 5.00 -8.16
C ARG A 20 -3.56 4.89 -8.94
N SER A 21 -3.12 5.98 -9.53
CA SER A 21 -1.86 6.03 -10.27
C SER A 21 -0.70 6.25 -9.31
N MET A 22 0.33 5.40 -9.42
CA MET A 22 1.59 5.59 -8.70
C MET A 22 2.34 6.79 -9.27
N ASP A 23 2.32 7.92 -8.56
CA ASP A 23 3.03 9.16 -8.94
C ASP A 23 4.49 9.15 -8.48
N TRP A 24 5.28 8.25 -9.07
CA TRP A 24 6.70 8.08 -8.73
C TRP A 24 7.49 9.37 -8.94
N LYS A 25 7.29 10.03 -10.09
CA LYS A 25 8.02 11.25 -10.46
C LYS A 25 7.69 12.39 -9.50
N GLY A 26 6.40 12.63 -9.22
CA GLY A 26 6.01 13.68 -8.28
C GLY A 26 6.54 13.39 -6.87
N CYS A 27 6.55 12.12 -6.45
CA CYS A 27 7.14 11.75 -5.16
C CYS A 27 8.65 11.99 -5.09
N MET A 28 9.41 11.72 -6.17
CA MET A 28 10.83 12.07 -6.23
C MET A 28 11.06 13.57 -6.09
N GLU A 29 10.25 14.39 -6.77
CA GLU A 29 10.32 15.86 -6.69
C GLU A 29 9.99 16.37 -5.28
N GLU A 30 8.95 15.83 -4.65
CA GLU A 30 8.50 16.22 -3.29
C GLU A 30 9.56 15.94 -2.21
N ILE A 31 10.27 14.82 -2.30
CA ILE A 31 11.30 14.46 -1.32
C ILE A 31 12.71 14.95 -1.71
N GLY A 32 12.83 15.69 -2.82
CA GLY A 32 14.09 16.29 -3.26
C GLY A 32 15.12 15.28 -3.78
N VAL A 33 14.67 14.20 -4.40
CA VAL A 33 15.51 13.10 -4.89
C VAL A 33 15.53 13.09 -6.42
N SER A 34 16.72 13.02 -7.01
CA SER A 34 16.89 12.95 -8.47
C SER A 34 16.88 11.50 -8.98
N LYS A 35 16.77 11.32 -10.30
CA LYS A 35 16.82 9.97 -10.90
C LYS A 35 18.15 9.27 -10.67
N ASP A 36 19.23 10.03 -10.53
CA ASP A 36 20.56 9.50 -10.29
C ASP A 36 20.75 9.03 -8.83
N ASP A 37 19.91 9.52 -7.93
CA ASP A 37 19.87 9.14 -6.52
C ASP A 37 19.13 7.83 -6.26
N VAL A 38 18.29 7.41 -7.21
CA VAL A 38 17.39 6.26 -7.07
C VAL A 38 17.84 5.20 -8.07
N LYS A 39 18.42 4.13 -7.56
CA LYS A 39 18.65 2.95 -8.38
C LYS A 39 17.29 2.29 -8.62
N SER A 40 16.68 2.59 -9.77
CA SER A 40 15.32 2.14 -10.14
C SER A 40 15.10 0.63 -10.08
N THR A 41 16.17 -0.16 -10.06
CA THR A 41 16.14 -1.64 -9.98
C THR A 41 16.33 -2.18 -8.56
N GLU A 42 16.74 -1.35 -7.59
CA GLU A 42 17.04 -1.77 -6.22
C GLU A 42 16.00 -1.16 -5.26
N TRP A 43 14.93 -1.91 -5.00
CA TRP A 43 13.94 -1.58 -3.96
C TRP A 43 14.57 -1.51 -2.55
N GLY A 44 15.78 -2.05 -2.38
CA GLY A 44 16.54 -2.00 -1.15
C GLY A 44 17.21 -0.65 -0.86
N ASP A 45 17.27 0.29 -1.82
CA ASP A 45 17.85 1.62 -1.60
C ASP A 45 16.96 2.50 -0.68
N PRO A 46 17.50 3.14 0.37
CA PRO A 46 16.70 3.93 1.31
C PRO A 46 15.89 5.06 0.66
N LYS A 47 16.41 5.71 -0.39
CA LYS A 47 15.67 6.78 -1.09
C LYS A 47 14.53 6.18 -1.91
N SER A 48 14.76 5.07 -2.61
CA SER A 48 13.71 4.32 -3.31
C SER A 48 12.56 3.93 -2.38
N ARG A 49 12.87 3.49 -1.15
CA ARG A 49 11.84 3.16 -0.13
C ARG A 49 11.01 4.37 0.26
N CYS A 50 11.63 5.54 0.40
CA CYS A 50 10.89 6.76 0.73
C CYS A 50 10.04 7.27 -0.44
N VAL A 51 10.48 7.13 -1.69
CA VAL A 51 9.64 7.42 -2.86
C VAL A 51 8.43 6.47 -2.90
N LEU A 52 8.64 5.19 -2.57
CA LEU A 52 7.57 4.21 -2.44
C LEU A 52 6.56 4.59 -1.35
N ALA A 53 7.04 4.97 -0.16
CA ALA A 53 6.17 5.43 0.94
C ALA A 53 5.34 6.66 0.53
N CYS A 54 5.94 7.65 -0.13
CA CYS A 54 5.21 8.79 -0.68
C CYS A 54 4.11 8.34 -1.66
N THR A 55 4.43 7.39 -2.54
CA THR A 55 3.47 6.87 -3.51
C THR A 55 2.32 6.17 -2.80
N PHE A 56 2.61 5.34 -1.80
CA PHE A 56 1.62 4.63 -0.98
C PHE A 56 0.74 5.58 -0.17
N LYS A 57 1.29 6.69 0.33
CA LYS A 57 0.51 7.77 0.94
C LYS A 57 -0.48 8.39 -0.02
N LYS A 58 -0.05 8.74 -1.24
CA LYS A 58 -0.92 9.37 -2.25
C LYS A 58 -2.10 8.49 -2.64
N VAL A 59 -1.93 7.17 -2.64
CA VAL A 59 -3.01 6.21 -2.95
C VAL A 59 -3.76 5.70 -1.71
N GLY A 60 -3.40 6.18 -0.51
CA GLY A 60 -4.05 5.86 0.76
C GLY A 60 -3.68 4.51 1.38
N VAL A 61 -2.70 3.79 0.81
CA VAL A 61 -2.21 2.52 1.38
C VAL A 61 -1.50 2.77 2.70
N ILE A 62 -0.80 3.88 2.83
CA ILE A 62 -0.18 4.32 4.09
C ILE A 62 -0.84 5.61 4.55
N ASN A 63 -1.24 5.65 5.81
CA ASN A 63 -1.65 6.87 6.51
C ASN A 63 -1.02 6.90 7.91
N ASP A 64 -0.50 8.05 8.32
CA ASP A 64 0.16 8.22 9.63
C ASP A 64 1.19 7.13 9.96
N GLY A 65 2.03 6.77 8.99
CA GLY A 65 3.06 5.75 9.16
C GLY A 65 2.57 4.30 9.18
N LYS A 66 1.27 4.05 8.97
CA LYS A 66 0.67 2.71 9.05
C LYS A 66 -0.03 2.34 7.76
N VAL A 67 0.09 1.06 7.39
CA VAL A 67 -0.69 0.48 6.31
C VAL A 67 -2.18 0.45 6.68
N VAL A 68 -3.03 0.93 5.79
CA VAL A 68 -4.50 0.92 5.89
C VAL A 68 -5.04 -0.35 5.25
N PHE A 69 -5.58 -1.27 6.07
CA PHE A 69 -6.03 -2.59 5.63
C PHE A 69 -7.02 -2.52 4.47
N ASP A 70 -8.12 -1.78 4.61
CA ASP A 70 -9.19 -1.73 3.61
C ASP A 70 -8.66 -1.31 2.23
N VAL A 71 -7.80 -0.28 2.20
CA VAL A 71 -7.21 0.23 0.96
C VAL A 71 -6.27 -0.80 0.33
N ALA A 72 -5.41 -1.43 1.14
CA ALA A 72 -4.47 -2.44 0.68
C ALA A 72 -5.19 -3.72 0.18
N PHE A 73 -6.23 -4.15 0.89
CA PHE A 73 -7.07 -5.28 0.52
C PHE A 73 -7.81 -5.02 -0.81
N ASP A 74 -8.45 -3.86 -0.95
CA ASP A 74 -9.18 -3.48 -2.17
C ASP A 74 -8.27 -3.41 -3.40
N ILE A 75 -7.05 -2.87 -3.26
CA ILE A 75 -6.06 -2.85 -4.34
C ILE A 75 -5.68 -4.28 -4.73
N THR A 76 -5.29 -5.09 -3.75
CA THR A 76 -4.82 -6.46 -4.00
C THR A 76 -5.92 -7.31 -4.64
N LYS A 77 -7.16 -7.15 -4.17
CA LYS A 77 -8.33 -7.84 -4.74
C LYS A 77 -8.62 -7.39 -6.16
N GLY A 78 -8.51 -6.09 -6.45
CA GLY A 78 -8.66 -5.54 -7.80
C GLY A 78 -7.62 -6.08 -8.79
N GLU A 79 -6.41 -6.39 -8.31
CA GLU A 79 -5.33 -6.98 -9.12
C GLU A 79 -5.47 -8.49 -9.32
N ALA A 80 -6.06 -9.22 -8.36
CA ALA A 80 -6.11 -10.69 -8.37
C ALA A 80 -6.99 -11.31 -9.47
N GLN A 81 -7.80 -10.51 -10.19
CA GLN A 81 -8.73 -10.90 -11.27
C GLN A 81 -9.77 -12.01 -10.94
N ASP A 82 -9.66 -12.70 -9.79
CA ASP A 82 -10.54 -13.76 -9.31
C ASP A 82 -10.85 -13.60 -7.81
N SER A 83 -12.15 -13.49 -7.49
CA SER A 83 -12.67 -13.36 -6.13
C SER A 83 -12.63 -14.65 -5.31
N SER A 84 -12.27 -15.79 -5.90
CA SER A 84 -12.19 -17.08 -5.19
C SER A 84 -11.12 -17.12 -4.08
N HIS A 85 -10.23 -16.13 -4.06
CA HIS A 85 -9.11 -16.03 -3.13
C HIS A 85 -9.27 -14.93 -2.07
N ASP A 86 -10.46 -14.33 -1.88
CA ASP A 86 -10.66 -13.21 -0.94
C ASP A 86 -10.10 -13.48 0.46
N LYS A 87 -10.37 -14.66 1.04
CA LYS A 87 -9.82 -15.04 2.36
C LYS A 87 -8.30 -15.15 2.37
N TYR A 88 -7.72 -15.70 1.31
CA TYR A 88 -6.27 -15.80 1.17
C TYR A 88 -5.63 -14.42 1.04
N ILE A 89 -6.26 -13.51 0.29
CA ILE A 89 -5.82 -12.12 0.15
C ILE A 89 -5.91 -11.40 1.49
N GLU A 90 -7.00 -11.56 2.22
CA GLU A 90 -7.20 -10.98 3.56
C GLU A 90 -6.11 -11.45 4.54
N GLU A 91 -5.87 -12.77 4.63
CA GLU A 91 -4.82 -13.34 5.49
C GLU A 91 -3.43 -12.84 5.10
N LYS A 92 -3.13 -12.78 3.80
CA LYS A 92 -1.85 -12.29 3.30
C LYS A 92 -1.65 -10.80 3.60
N VAL A 93 -2.65 -9.97 3.35
CA VAL A 93 -2.59 -8.54 3.66
C VAL A 93 -2.38 -8.32 5.16
N ASN A 94 -3.14 -8.99 6.02
CA ASN A 94 -2.99 -8.87 7.47
C ASN A 94 -1.58 -9.28 7.95
N SER A 95 -1.08 -10.44 7.51
CA SER A 95 0.27 -10.88 7.90
C SER A 95 1.38 -9.94 7.41
N CYS A 96 1.22 -9.35 6.23
CA CYS A 96 2.16 -8.34 5.73
C CYS A 96 2.06 -7.00 6.47
N ILE A 97 0.87 -6.61 6.93
CA ILE A 97 0.68 -5.43 7.79
C ILE A 97 1.38 -5.64 9.13
N GLU A 98 1.15 -6.78 9.78
CA GLU A 98 1.80 -7.13 11.06
C GLU A 98 3.33 -7.08 10.94
N LYS A 99 3.88 -7.62 9.85
CA LYS A 99 5.33 -7.56 9.58
C LYS A 99 5.80 -6.12 9.35
N ALA A 100 5.09 -5.35 8.54
CA ALA A 100 5.47 -3.97 8.23
C ALA A 100 5.42 -3.06 9.47
N HIS A 101 4.48 -3.28 10.38
CA HIS A 101 4.34 -2.47 11.61
C HIS A 101 5.40 -2.78 12.68
N GLN A 102 6.31 -3.73 12.43
CA GLN A 102 7.52 -3.91 13.25
C GLN A 102 8.55 -2.81 12.97
N GLU A 103 8.44 -2.14 11.82
CA GLU A 103 9.31 -1.03 11.45
C GLU A 103 8.89 0.27 12.13
N THR A 104 9.87 1.13 12.40
CA THR A 104 9.65 2.42 13.07
C THR A 104 9.60 3.59 12.09
N ASN A 105 10.16 3.42 10.90
CA ASN A 105 10.19 4.43 9.85
C ASN A 105 9.22 4.07 8.73
N GLU A 106 8.45 5.04 8.27
CA GLU A 106 7.43 4.85 7.23
C GLU A 106 7.99 4.37 5.88
N CYS A 107 9.20 4.80 5.50
CA CYS A 107 9.87 4.32 4.30
C CYS A 107 10.07 2.80 4.37
N ASP A 108 10.49 2.29 5.53
CA ASP A 108 10.70 0.85 5.75
C ASP A 108 9.36 0.11 5.89
N VAL A 109 8.35 0.69 6.53
CA VAL A 109 6.97 0.14 6.54
C VAL A 109 6.48 -0.14 5.11
N SER A 110 6.64 0.83 4.20
CA SER A 110 6.21 0.69 2.81
C SER A 110 6.96 -0.41 2.06
N TYR A 111 8.27 -0.50 2.28
CA TYR A 111 9.14 -1.48 1.66
C TYR A 111 8.83 -2.90 2.14
N VAL A 112 8.79 -3.09 3.46
CA VAL A 112 8.51 -4.40 4.08
C VAL A 112 7.14 -4.90 3.69
N PHE A 113 6.13 -4.01 3.67
CA PHE A 113 4.79 -4.37 3.19
C PHE A 113 4.82 -4.84 1.73
N MET A 114 5.41 -4.04 0.82
CA MET A 114 5.51 -4.39 -0.61
C MET A 114 6.28 -5.70 -0.84
N GLU A 115 7.41 -5.89 -0.17
CA GLU A 115 8.24 -7.09 -0.28
C GLU A 115 7.47 -8.33 0.20
N CYS A 116 6.78 -8.22 1.33
CA CYS A 116 5.92 -9.28 1.84
C CYS A 116 4.82 -9.66 0.84
N MET A 117 4.18 -8.68 0.22
CA MET A 117 3.13 -8.91 -0.78
C MET A 117 3.66 -9.60 -2.05
N LYS A 118 4.89 -9.28 -2.49
CA LYS A 118 5.55 -9.94 -3.63
C LYS A 118 5.93 -11.39 -3.35
N THR A 119 6.14 -11.73 -2.09
CA THR A 119 6.59 -13.06 -1.68
C THR A 119 5.40 -14.04 -1.73
N ASN A 120 5.55 -15.15 -2.45
CA ASN A 120 4.64 -16.29 -2.31
C ASN A 120 5.11 -17.09 -1.08
N ASN A 121 4.20 -17.51 -0.20
CA ASN A 121 4.46 -18.11 1.14
C ASN A 121 5.43 -19.32 1.21
N ASN A 122 6.06 -19.74 0.12
CA ASN A 122 7.12 -20.73 0.09
C ASN A 122 8.46 -20.23 0.68
N THR A 123 8.68 -18.91 0.81
CA THR A 123 9.94 -18.33 1.32
C THR A 123 9.82 -17.64 2.68
N ALA A 124 8.62 -17.36 3.19
CA ALA A 124 8.42 -16.83 4.54
C ALA A 124 8.90 -17.79 5.65
N LYS A 125 8.94 -19.10 5.35
CA LYS A 125 9.49 -20.13 6.25
C LYS A 125 11.03 -20.05 6.39
N MET A 126 11.74 -19.30 5.53
CA MET A 126 13.21 -19.19 5.60
C MET A 126 13.70 -17.90 6.28
N ALA A 127 12.86 -16.88 6.46
CA ALA A 127 13.26 -15.64 7.13
C ALA A 127 13.01 -15.64 8.65
N ASN A 128 12.26 -16.62 9.18
CA ASN A 128 12.04 -16.78 10.63
C ASN A 128 12.88 -17.92 11.25
N GLY A 129 13.88 -18.40 10.51
CA GLY A 129 14.92 -19.28 11.04
C GLY A 129 16.11 -18.47 11.49
N THR A 130 16.00 -17.81 12.65
CA THR A 130 17.20 -17.42 13.40
C THR A 130 18.03 -18.67 13.58
N MET A 131 19.19 -18.67 12.94
CA MET A 131 20.32 -19.53 13.25
C MET A 131 20.67 -19.32 14.73
N SER A 132 20.19 -20.21 15.58
CA SER A 132 20.74 -20.41 16.91
C SER A 132 21.83 -21.47 16.79
N ILE A 133 23.06 -21.01 17.03
CA ILE A 133 24.31 -21.70 17.40
C ILE A 133 24.27 -23.23 17.37
#